data_AF-A0A2H9RNF3-F1
#
_entry.id   AF-A0A2H9RNF3-F1
#
_cell.length_a   1.000
_cell.length_b   1.000
_cell.length_c   1.000
_cell.angle_alpha   90.00
_cell.angle_beta   90.00
_cell.angle_gamma   90.00
#
_symmetry.space_group_name_H-M   'P 1'
#
loop_
_entity.id
_entity.type
_entity.pdbx_description
1 polymer ?
#
loop_
_entity_poly.entity_id
_entity_poly.type
_entity_poly.pdbx_seq_one_letter_code
_entity_poly.pdbx_strand_id
1 'polypeptide(L)'
;MNQRAFSVMGNIVIVNFSKDVKKQEKLKFAKEILSKNKSVTTVLEKSGNFKGRLRKQETKVLGGVKTKEVLYKENGCIFRFNIDETYFSPRLSNERKEISN
;
A
#
# COMPACT_ATOMS: atom_id res chain seq x y z
N MET A 1 1.35 11.07 18.38
CA MET A 1 0.93 10.73 17.00
C MET A 1 -0.28 9.84 17.11
N ASN A 2 -1.45 10.24 16.60
CA ASN A 2 -2.54 9.27 16.46
C ASN A 2 -2.05 8.14 15.55
N GLN A 3 -2.06 6.90 16.04
CA GLN A 3 -1.77 5.72 15.22
C GLN A 3 -2.81 5.69 14.10
N ARG A 4 -2.38 6.05 12.88
CA ARG A 4 -3.19 5.90 11.68
C ARG A 4 -2.94 4.49 11.17
N ALA A 5 -4.01 3.72 10.97
CA ALA A 5 -3.87 2.40 10.35
C ALA A 5 -3.40 2.57 8.90
N PHE A 6 -2.29 1.91 8.55
CA PHE A 6 -1.77 1.85 7.19
C PHE A 6 -1.53 0.39 6.81
N SER A 7 -1.54 0.09 5.51
CA SER A 7 -1.25 -1.25 5.00
C SER A 7 0.15 -1.26 4.39
N VAL A 8 0.98 -2.19 4.84
CA VAL A 8 2.28 -2.45 4.22
C VAL A 8 2.09 -3.54 3.16
N MET A 9 2.57 -3.28 1.95
CA MET A 9 2.50 -4.17 0.81
C MET A 9 3.87 -4.20 0.15
N GLY A 10 4.76 -5.02 0.71
CA GLY A 10 6.13 -5.15 0.21
C GLY A 10 6.89 -3.84 0.34
N ASN A 11 7.38 -3.31 -0.79
CA ASN A 11 8.09 -2.04 -0.87
C ASN A 11 7.18 -0.79 -0.84
N ILE A 12 5.86 -0.95 -0.75
CA ILE A 12 4.86 0.12 -0.77
C ILE A 12 4.07 0.16 0.53
N VAL A 13 3.80 1.37 1.04
CA VAL A 13 2.82 1.61 2.11
C VAL A 13 1.62 2.37 1.54
N ILE A 14 0.41 1.93 1.89
CA ILE A 14 -0.84 2.58 1.50
C ILE A 14 -1.53 3.12 2.73
N VAL A 15 -1.91 4.38 2.68
CA VAL A 15 -2.56 5.09 3.78
C VAL A 15 -3.92 5.60 3.31
N ASN A 16 -4.92 5.50 4.18
CA ASN A 16 -6.23 6.10 3.96
C ASN A 16 -6.40 7.29 4.92
N PHE A 17 -6.27 8.51 4.41
CA PHE A 17 -6.44 9.71 5.21
C PHE A 17 -7.90 10.17 5.21
N SER A 18 -8.38 10.69 6.34
CA SER A 18 -9.63 11.48 6.34
C SER A 18 -9.46 12.71 5.45
N LYS A 19 -10.57 13.20 4.91
CA LYS A 19 -10.61 14.41 4.07
C LYS A 19 -10.09 15.65 4.80
N ASP A 20 -10.21 15.68 6.12
CA ASP A 20 -9.85 16.82 6.98
C ASP A 20 -8.34 16.91 7.25
N VAL A 21 -7.57 15.87 6.91
CA VAL A 21 -6.13 15.86 7.14
C VAL A 21 -5.43 16.81 6.15
N LYS A 22 -4.70 17.79 6.69
CA LYS A 22 -3.97 18.77 5.87
C LYS A 22 -2.86 18.10 5.06
N LYS A 23 -2.61 18.60 3.85
CA LYS A 23 -1.55 18.12 2.95
C LYS A 23 -0.18 18.04 3.64
N GLN A 24 0.18 19.04 4.45
CA GLN A 24 1.45 19.07 5.18
C GLN A 24 1.59 17.91 6.17
N GLU A 25 0.53 17.54 6.87
CA GLU A 25 0.52 16.38 7.77
C GLU A 25 0.69 15.06 7.03
N LYS A 26 0.04 14.93 5.86
CA LYS A 26 0.20 13.74 5.00
C LYS A 26 1.66 13.59 4.56
N LEU A 27 2.28 14.69 4.11
CA LEU A 27 3.69 14.69 3.71
C LEU A 27 4.63 14.38 4.88
N LYS A 28 4.37 14.92 6.08
CA LYS A 28 5.14 14.60 7.28
C LYS A 28 5.05 13.11 7.62
N PHE A 29 3.85 12.55 7.55
CA PHE A 29 3.63 11.12 7.78
C PHE A 29 4.40 10.25 6.77
N ALA A 30 4.36 10.58 5.48
CA ALA A 30 5.08 9.83 4.46
C ALA A 30 6.60 9.85 4.69
N LYS A 31 7.18 11.01 5.02
CA LYS A 31 8.60 11.13 5.35
C LYS A 31 8.98 10.27 6.55
N GLU A 32 8.14 10.23 7.57
CA GLU A 32 8.39 9.43 8.77
C GLU A 32 8.30 7.92 8.51
N ILE A 33 7.37 7.47 7.68
CA ILE A 33 7.29 6.06 7.28
C ILE A 33 8.54 5.63 6.52
N LEU A 34 8.99 6.45 5.57
CA LEU A 34 10.19 6.19 4.77
C LEU A 34 11.46 6.19 5.62
N SER A 35 11.57 7.05 6.64
CA SER A 35 12.75 7.08 7.51
C SER A 35 12.81 5.89 8.47
N LYS A 36 11.65 5.42 8.94
CA LYS A 36 11.57 4.29 9.90
C LYS A 36 11.63 2.92 9.23
N ASN A 37 11.22 2.78 7.97
CA ASN A 37 11.09 1.49 7.29
C ASN A 37 11.97 1.43 6.04
N LYS A 38 13.19 0.89 6.17
CA LYS A 38 14.16 0.80 5.06
C LYS A 38 13.68 -0.04 3.87
N SER A 39 12.75 -0.98 4.08
CA SER A 39 12.15 -1.78 3.01
C SER A 39 11.10 -1.03 2.20
N VAL A 40 10.55 0.06 2.74
CA VAL A 40 9.52 0.86 2.08
C VAL A 40 10.18 1.93 1.24
N THR A 41 9.90 1.88 -0.06
CA THR A 41 10.43 2.85 -1.04
C THR A 41 9.42 3.93 -1.41
N THR A 42 8.12 3.63 -1.24
CA THR A 42 7.03 4.50 -1.67
C THR A 42 5.89 4.49 -0.68
N VAL A 43 5.34 5.68 -0.42
CA VAL A 43 4.10 5.86 0.34
C VAL A 43 3.02 6.40 -0.58
N LEU A 44 1.89 5.71 -0.62
CA LEU A 44 0.72 6.03 -1.41
C LEU A 44 -0.46 6.43 -0.51
N GLU A 45 -1.26 7.36 -1.00
CA GLU A 45 -2.57 7.69 -0.46
C GLU A 45 -3.64 7.04 -1.33
N LYS A 46 -4.58 6.31 -0.71
CA LYS A 46 -5.74 5.76 -1.39
C LYS A 46 -6.73 6.88 -1.73
N SER A 47 -7.15 6.99 -2.99
CA SER A 47 -8.08 8.05 -3.44
C SER A 47 -9.53 7.62 -3.61
N GLY A 48 -9.88 6.36 -3.27
CA GLY A 48 -11.26 5.90 -3.30
C GLY A 48 -11.44 4.42 -3.00
N ASN A 49 -12.68 3.94 -3.06
CA ASN A 49 -13.01 2.52 -2.94
C ASN A 49 -12.61 1.73 -4.20
N PHE A 50 -12.54 0.41 -4.07
CA PHE A 50 -12.36 -0.47 -5.23
C PHE A 50 -13.57 -0.37 -6.17
N LYS A 51 -13.33 -0.31 -7.48
CA LYS A 51 -14.39 -0.11 -8.50
C LYS A 51 -14.19 -1.01 -9.72
N GLY A 52 -15.27 -1.16 -10.49
CA GLY A 52 -15.30 -1.86 -11.77
C GLY A 52 -15.16 -3.39 -11.66
N ARG A 53 -15.27 -4.07 -12.80
CA ARG A 53 -15.20 -5.54 -12.91
C ARG A 53 -13.90 -6.11 -12.35
N LEU A 54 -12.79 -5.41 -12.58
CA LEU A 54 -11.45 -5.82 -12.14
C LEU A 54 -11.12 -5.39 -10.71
N ARG A 55 -12.06 -4.76 -9.99
CA ARG A 55 -11.89 -4.34 -8.59
C ARG A 55 -10.62 -3.50 -8.39
N LYS A 56 -10.36 -2.55 -9.30
CA LYS A 56 -9.19 -1.68 -9.26
C LYS A 56 -9.34 -0.62 -8.16
N GLN A 57 -8.24 -0.25 -7.52
CA GLN A 57 -8.18 0.94 -6.67
C GLN A 57 -7.43 2.04 -7.38
N GLU A 58 -7.56 3.26 -6.86
CA GLU A 58 -6.80 4.40 -7.31
C GLU A 58 -5.94 4.92 -6.16
N THR A 59 -4.69 5.21 -6.47
CA THR A 59 -3.73 5.71 -5.51
C THR A 59 -2.96 6.93 -6.03
N LYS A 60 -2.52 7.77 -5.09
CA LYS A 60 -1.67 8.93 -5.35
C LYS A 60 -0.36 8.81 -4.58
N VAL A 61 0.75 9.10 -5.24
CA VAL A 61 2.06 9.10 -4.59
C VAL A 61 2.13 10.26 -3.60
N LEU A 62 2.47 9.96 -2.35
CA LEU A 62 2.62 10.93 -1.28
C LEU A 62 4.09 11.20 -0.93
N GLY A 63 4.96 10.20 -1.08
CA GLY A 63 6.40 10.35 -0.87
C GLY A 63 7.20 9.13 -1.31
N GLY A 64 8.51 9.32 -1.44
CA GLY A 64 9.44 8.27 -1.88
C GLY A 64 9.58 8.21 -3.40
N VAL A 65 9.90 7.03 -3.91
CA VAL A 65 10.07 6.78 -5.35
C VAL A 65 8.70 6.87 -6.06
N LYS A 66 8.65 7.51 -7.22
CA LYS A 66 7.41 7.63 -8.02
C LYS A 66 7.10 6.32 -8.75
N THR A 67 6.73 5.29 -8.00
CA THR A 67 6.33 3.98 -8.54
C THR A 67 5.02 3.49 -7.91
N LYS A 68 4.27 2.71 -8.69
CA LYS A 68 3.09 1.96 -8.25
C LYS A 68 3.31 0.45 -8.36
N GLU A 69 4.51 0.04 -8.74
CA GLU A 69 4.92 -1.35 -8.83
C GLU A 69 5.29 -1.88 -7.44
N VAL A 70 4.54 -2.89 -7.02
CA VAL A 70 4.69 -3.61 -5.77
C VAL A 70 5.58 -4.83 -5.99
N LEU A 71 6.50 -5.05 -5.06
CA LEU A 71 7.23 -6.30 -4.86
C LEU A 71 6.83 -6.90 -3.52
N TYR A 72 5.91 -7.86 -3.54
CA TYR A 72 5.33 -8.48 -2.34
C TYR A 72 5.82 -9.91 -2.16
N LYS A 73 6.15 -10.29 -0.93
CA LYS A 73 6.58 -11.64 -0.59
C LYS A 73 5.55 -12.29 0.33
N GLU A 74 5.12 -13.49 -0.02
CA GLU A 74 4.29 -14.34 0.83
C GLU A 74 4.46 -15.80 0.46
N ASN A 75 4.30 -16.73 1.42
CA ASN A 75 4.25 -18.17 1.19
C ASN A 75 5.41 -18.71 0.30
N GLY A 76 6.61 -18.15 0.44
CA GLY A 76 7.78 -18.53 -0.37
C GLY A 76 7.82 -17.95 -1.79
N CYS A 77 6.80 -17.19 -2.20
CA CYS A 77 6.66 -16.59 -3.52
C CYS A 77 6.95 -15.09 -3.51
N ILE A 78 7.32 -14.55 -4.69
CA ILE A 78 7.47 -13.11 -4.94
C ILE A 78 6.49 -12.70 -6.04
N PHE A 79 5.66 -11.71 -5.73
CA PHE A 79 4.66 -11.15 -6.62
C PHE A 79 5.07 -9.75 -7.04
N ARG A 80 5.02 -9.49 -8.36
CA ARG A 80 5.25 -8.16 -8.94
C ARG A 80 4.02 -7.70 -9.70
N PHE A 81 3.45 -6.57 -9.31
CA PHE A 81 2.24 -6.04 -9.95
C PHE A 81 2.07 -4.53 -9.72
N ASN A 82 1.28 -3.89 -10.58
CA ASN A 82 0.86 -2.50 -10.39
C ASN A 82 -0.40 -2.43 -9.51
N ILE A 83 -0.33 -1.67 -8.43
CA ILE A 83 -1.39 -1.61 -7.41
C ILE A 83 -2.72 -0.99 -7.88
N ASP A 84 -2.68 -0.17 -8.92
CA ASP A 84 -3.88 0.46 -9.50
C ASP A 84 -4.50 -0.40 -10.61
N GLU A 85 -3.75 -1.35 -11.15
CA GLU A 85 -4.21 -2.23 -12.24
C GLU A 85 -4.65 -3.60 -11.76
N THR A 86 -4.19 -4.02 -10.57
CA THR A 86 -4.42 -5.35 -10.03
C THR A 86 -5.04 -5.26 -8.63
N TYR A 87 -6.14 -5.99 -8.43
CA TYR A 87 -6.67 -6.22 -7.09
C TYR A 87 -5.76 -7.21 -6.34
N PHE A 88 -5.26 -6.78 -5.18
CA PHE A 88 -4.46 -7.64 -4.31
C PHE A 88 -4.76 -7.34 -2.84
N SER A 89 -4.93 -8.39 -2.04
CA SER A 89 -5.13 -8.29 -0.59
C SER A 89 -4.12 -9.15 0.15
N PRO A 90 -3.18 -8.54 0.91
CA PRO A 90 -2.17 -9.28 1.67
C PRO A 90 -2.81 -10.06 2.84
N ARG A 91 -4.04 -9.70 3.24
CA ARG A 91 -4.79 -10.40 4.30
C ARG A 91 -5.23 -11.80 3.90
N LEU A 92 -5.25 -12.11 2.60
CA LEU A 92 -5.61 -13.43 2.09
C LEU A 92 -4.40 -14.37 2.00
N SER A 93 -3.23 -13.96 2.53
CA SER A 93 -2.01 -14.76 2.52
C SER A 93 -2.19 -16.11 3.23
N ASN A 94 -2.87 -16.12 4.37
CA ASN A 94 -3.13 -17.36 5.12
C ASN A 94 -4.06 -18.31 4.36
N GLU A 95 -5.18 -17.81 3.84
CA GLU A 95 -6.13 -18.61 3.04
C GLU A 95 -5.44 -19.26 1.83
N ARG A 96 -4.56 -18.51 1.14
CA ARG A 96 -3.78 -19.06 0.03
C ARG A 96 -2.82 -20.16 0.48
N LYS A 97 -2.23 -20.03 1.67
CA LYS A 97 -1.34 -21.04 2.25
C LYS A 97 -2.11 -22.29 2.63
N GLU A 98 -3.30 -22.13 3.21
CA GLU A 98 -4.17 -23.23 3.61
C GLU A 98 -4.57 -24.08 2.41
N ILE A 99 -5.02 -23.46 1.32
CA ILE A 99 -5.45 -24.15 0.09
C ILE A 99 -4.27 -24.83 -0.65
N SER A 100 -3.04 -24.34 -0.47
CA SER A 100 -1.87 -24.90 -1.16
C SER A 100 -1.30 -26.17 -0.52
N ASN A 101 -1.73 -26.52 0.71
CA ASN A 101 -1.33 -27.74 1.40
C ASN A 101 -2.30 -28.88 1.08
#